data_AF-A0A970YSX0-F1
#
_entry.id   AF-A0A970YSX0-F1
#
_cell.length_a   1.000
_cell.length_b   1.000
_cell.length_c   1.000
_cell.angle_alpha   90.00
_cell.angle_beta   90.00
_cell.angle_gamma   90.00
#
_symmetry.space_group_name_H-M   'P 1'
#
loop_
_entity.id
_entity.type
_entity.pdbx_description
1 polymer ?
#
loop_
_entity_poly.entity_id
_entity_poly.type
_entity_poly.pdbx_seq_one_letter_code
_entity_poly.pdbx_strand_id
1 'polypeptide(L)'
;MGGMKMHISIDFSASSLTMQQLNGKQRELSDGQRRLESGEEDYTGWVRLPKDFDRQEVQRIKEAAETIRSKCNAFVVIGIGGSYLGARAAIEMLCKKDSGPAIYYAGQNISGTYHVELMKELEDKDICLCVISKSGTTTEPGIAFALLKDML
;
A
#
# COMPACT_ATOMS: atom_id res chain seq x y z
N MET A 1 14.99 31.75 7.22
CA MET A 1 14.86 30.28 7.33
C MET A 1 13.40 29.96 7.57
N GLY A 2 12.69 29.39 6.61
CA GLY A 2 11.25 29.11 6.74
C GLY A 2 11.03 27.96 7.71
N GLY A 3 10.27 28.19 8.78
CA GLY A 3 9.94 27.16 9.76
C GLY A 3 9.20 25.99 9.11
N MET A 4 9.51 24.77 9.56
CA MET A 4 8.86 23.54 9.09
C MET A 4 7.37 23.60 9.43
N LYS A 5 6.50 23.74 8.42
CA LYS A 5 5.05 23.80 8.61
C LYS A 5 4.55 22.40 8.94
N MET A 6 4.14 22.17 10.19
CA MET A 6 3.51 20.90 10.57
C MET A 6 2.08 20.86 10.02
N HIS A 7 1.79 19.84 9.22
CA HIS A 7 0.46 19.63 8.62
C HIS A 7 -0.42 18.67 9.42
N ILE A 8 0.16 18.00 10.42
CA ILE A 8 -0.51 17.09 11.35
C ILE A 8 -0.12 17.54 12.76
N SER A 9 -1.09 17.57 13.67
CA SER A 9 -0.86 17.87 15.08
C SER A 9 -1.12 16.64 15.93
N ILE A 10 -0.35 16.48 17.01
CA ILE A 10 -0.52 15.43 18.00
C ILE A 10 -0.95 16.10 19.29
N ASP A 11 -2.08 15.66 19.84
CA ASP A 11 -2.61 16.16 21.12
C ASP A 11 -2.46 15.09 22.21
N PHE A 12 -1.69 15.42 23.25
CA PHE A 12 -1.47 14.57 24.42
C PHE A 12 -2.36 14.95 25.63
N SER A 13 -3.29 15.89 25.46
CA SER A 13 -4.13 16.41 26.55
C SER A 13 -4.95 15.34 27.28
N ALA A 14 -5.33 14.26 26.58
CA ALA A 14 -6.05 13.12 27.13
C ALA A 14 -5.13 12.02 27.69
N SER A 15 -3.81 12.22 27.68
CA SER A 15 -2.85 11.28 28.24
C SER A 15 -2.47 11.66 29.68
N SER A 16 -1.97 10.69 30.46
CA SER A 16 -1.38 10.95 31.78
C SER A 16 0.10 11.32 31.72
N LEU A 17 0.60 11.73 30.54
CA LEU A 17 2.01 12.04 30.32
C LEU A 17 2.31 13.49 30.70
N THR A 18 3.40 13.69 31.44
CA THR A 18 3.93 15.02 31.75
C THR A 18 5.06 15.40 30.79
N MET A 19 5.26 16.70 30.59
CA MET A 19 6.40 17.19 29.80
C MET A 19 7.75 16.75 30.38
N GLN A 20 7.85 16.58 31.70
CA GLN A 20 9.07 16.05 32.33
C GLN A 20 9.35 14.60 31.91
N GLN A 21 8.33 13.75 31.85
CA GLN A 21 8.49 12.37 31.38
C GLN A 21 8.87 12.31 29.91
N LEU A 22 8.27 13.15 29.06
CA LEU A 22 8.62 13.25 27.64
C LEU A 22 10.05 13.74 27.44
N ASN A 23 10.44 14.82 28.13
CA ASN A 23 11.80 15.37 28.06
C ASN A 23 12.85 14.37 28.59
N GLY A 24 12.48 13.56 29.59
CA GLY A 24 13.33 12.47 30.10
C GLY A 24 13.68 11.41 29.05
N LYS A 25 12.91 11.31 27.97
CA LYS A 25 13.14 10.38 26.85
C LYS A 25 13.95 10.98 25.70
N GLN A 26 14.38 12.23 25.80
CA GLN A 26 15.06 12.94 24.71
C GLN A 26 16.29 12.18 24.16
N ARG A 27 17.08 11.55 25.05
CA ARG A 27 18.25 10.77 24.63
C ARG A 27 17.84 9.54 23.81
N GLU A 28 16.88 8.77 24.30
CA GLU A 28 16.36 7.58 23.60
C GLU A 28 15.76 7.97 22.24
N LEU A 29 15.05 9.09 22.15
CA LEU A 29 14.51 9.63 20.90
C LEU A 29 15.62 10.00 19.91
N SER A 30 16.65 10.72 20.35
CA SER A 30 17.78 11.10 19.49
C SER A 30 18.58 9.89 19.01
N ASP A 31 18.78 8.88 19.87
CA ASP A 31 19.46 7.65 19.49
C ASP A 31 18.63 6.82 18.50
N GLY A 32 17.32 6.72 18.72
CA GLY A 32 16.39 6.07 17.79
C GLY A 32 16.33 6.75 16.42
N GLN A 33 16.26 8.09 16.40
CA GLN A 33 16.29 8.86 15.16
C GLN A 33 17.59 8.62 14.39
N ARG A 34 18.75 8.66 15.06
CA ARG A 34 20.05 8.42 14.44
C ARG A 34 20.12 7.03 13.79
N ARG A 35 19.64 6.00 14.47
CA ARG A 35 19.63 4.62 13.96
C ARG A 35 18.77 4.48 12.70
N LEU A 36 17.59 5.08 12.69
CA LEU A 36 16.69 5.06 11.53
C LEU A 36 17.25 5.85 10.34
N GLU A 37 17.89 6.99 10.61
CA GLU A 37 18.41 7.88 9.56
C GLU A 37 19.78 7.48 9.03
N SER A 38 20.60 6.73 9.80
CA SER A 38 21.94 6.31 9.37
C SER A 38 21.86 5.45 8.11
N GLY A 39 20.84 4.59 8.02
CA GLY A 39 20.71 3.58 6.96
C GLY A 39 21.68 2.42 7.10
N GLU A 40 22.25 2.22 8.30
CA GLU A 40 23.09 1.07 8.64
C GLU A 40 22.25 -0.15 9.02
N GLU A 41 21.02 0.06 9.51
CA GLU A 41 20.08 -1.02 9.82
C GLU A 41 19.28 -1.43 8.59
N ASP A 42 19.10 -2.74 8.43
CA ASP A 42 18.27 -3.32 7.38
C ASP A 42 16.82 -2.80 7.44
N TYR A 43 16.18 -2.72 6.27
CA TYR A 43 14.76 -2.36 6.12
C TYR A 43 14.36 -0.95 6.61
N THR A 44 15.31 -0.01 6.72
CA THR A 44 15.06 1.41 7.06
C THR A 44 14.83 2.32 5.84
N GLY A 45 14.83 1.77 4.62
CA GLY A 45 14.71 2.56 3.38
C GLY A 45 13.47 3.46 3.28
N TRP A 46 12.38 3.12 3.97
CA TRP A 46 11.15 3.91 4.02
C TRP A 46 11.34 5.29 4.66
N VAL A 47 12.38 5.51 5.48
CA VAL A 47 12.69 6.81 6.11
C VAL A 47 13.08 7.84 5.05
N ARG A 48 13.86 7.42 4.06
CA ARG A 48 14.36 8.28 2.97
C ARG A 48 13.46 8.28 1.74
N LEU A 49 12.63 7.24 1.56
CA LEU A 49 11.76 7.05 0.40
C LEU A 49 10.94 8.29 0.01
N PRO A 50 10.29 9.05 0.91
CA PRO A 50 9.54 10.25 0.51
C PRO A 50 10.38 11.35 -0.13
N LYS A 51 11.69 11.39 0.14
CA LYS A 51 12.64 12.35 -0.42
C LYS A 51 13.36 11.79 -1.66
N ASP A 52 13.71 10.50 -1.60
CA ASP A 52 14.65 9.85 -2.51
C ASP A 52 14.00 8.74 -3.35
N PHE A 53 12.70 8.84 -3.66
CA PHE A 53 12.03 7.88 -4.54
C PHE A 53 12.51 8.01 -5.99
N ASP A 54 12.45 6.90 -6.74
CA ASP A 54 12.72 6.89 -8.18
C ASP A 54 11.59 7.59 -8.96
N ARG A 55 11.91 8.79 -9.49
CA ARG A 55 10.97 9.60 -10.27
C ARG A 55 10.60 8.96 -11.60
N GLN A 56 11.50 8.20 -12.22
CA GLN A 56 11.23 7.49 -13.47
C GLN A 56 10.29 6.32 -13.23
N GLU A 57 10.46 5.61 -12.11
CA GLU A 57 9.51 4.57 -11.70
C GLU A 57 8.10 5.14 -11.45
N VAL A 58 7.99 6.26 -10.74
CA VAL A 58 6.69 6.92 -10.55
C VAL A 58 6.05 7.34 -11.88
N GLN A 59 6.86 7.78 -12.84
CA GLN A 59 6.37 8.11 -14.17
C GLN A 59 5.82 6.87 -14.91
N ARG A 60 6.57 5.75 -14.88
CA ARG A 60 6.10 4.47 -15.43
C ARG A 60 4.80 3.98 -14.77
N ILE A 61 4.67 4.16 -13.45
CA ILE A 61 3.44 3.81 -12.72
C ILE A 61 2.25 4.62 -13.22
N LYS A 62 2.42 5.92 -13.48
CA LYS A 62 1.35 6.79 -14.02
C LYS A 62 0.93 6.38 -15.42
N GLU A 63 1.88 6.09 -16.29
CA GLU A 63 1.63 5.62 -17.66
C GLU A 63 0.94 4.25 -17.68
N ALA A 64 1.37 3.33 -16.82
CA ALA A 64 0.69 2.05 -16.63
C ALA A 64 -0.75 2.26 -16.16
N ALA A 65 -0.99 3.15 -15.21
CA ALA A 65 -2.33 3.46 -14.72
C ALA A 65 -3.24 4.06 -15.81
N GLU A 66 -2.71 4.91 -16.70
CA GLU A 66 -3.44 5.40 -17.88
C GLU A 66 -3.81 4.27 -18.85
N THR A 67 -2.85 3.38 -19.12
CA THR A 67 -3.08 2.21 -19.97
C THR A 67 -4.12 1.26 -19.38
N ILE A 68 -4.07 1.03 -18.07
CA ILE A 68 -5.05 0.18 -17.35
C ILE A 68 -6.45 0.80 -17.48
N ARG A 69 -6.60 2.11 -17.26
CA ARG A 69 -7.89 2.80 -17.36
C ARG A 69 -8.51 2.74 -18.75
N SER A 70 -7.73 2.60 -19.82
CA SER A 70 -8.25 2.48 -21.18
C SER A 70 -8.52 1.04 -21.62
N LYS A 71 -7.98 0.05 -20.89
CA LYS A 71 -8.05 -1.37 -21.28
C LYS A 71 -9.00 -2.23 -20.44
N CYS A 72 -9.31 -1.82 -19.21
CA CYS A 72 -10.12 -2.62 -18.30
C CYS A 72 -11.19 -1.79 -17.61
N ASN A 73 -12.28 -2.46 -17.25
CA ASN A 73 -13.30 -1.91 -16.36
C ASN A 73 -13.27 -2.59 -14.98
N ALA A 74 -12.45 -3.64 -14.80
CA ALA A 74 -12.12 -4.26 -13.52
C ALA A 74 -10.60 -4.36 -13.32
N PHE A 75 -10.11 -3.84 -12.20
CA PHE A 75 -8.70 -3.93 -11.81
C PHE A 75 -8.58 -4.73 -10.51
N VAL A 76 -7.96 -5.91 -10.60
CA VAL A 76 -7.82 -6.82 -9.46
C VAL A 76 -6.41 -6.73 -8.89
N VAL A 77 -6.30 -6.26 -7.65
CA VAL A 77 -5.05 -6.28 -6.88
C VAL A 77 -4.92 -7.62 -6.18
N ILE A 78 -3.90 -8.40 -6.54
CA ILE A 78 -3.61 -9.71 -5.95
C ILE A 78 -2.46 -9.57 -4.96
N GLY A 79 -2.74 -9.74 -3.67
CA GLY A 79 -1.75 -9.57 -2.61
C GLY A 79 -2.32 -9.75 -1.21
N ILE A 80 -1.44 -9.93 -0.22
CA ILE A 80 -1.79 -10.04 1.20
C ILE A 80 -0.86 -9.19 2.07
N GLY A 81 -1.30 -8.86 3.29
CA GLY A 81 -0.51 -8.07 4.24
C GLY A 81 -0.19 -6.67 3.69
N GLY A 82 1.10 -6.30 3.69
CA GLY A 82 1.56 -5.00 3.20
C GLY A 82 1.25 -4.76 1.72
N SER A 83 1.21 -5.82 0.89
CA SER A 83 0.87 -5.75 -0.54
C SER A 83 -0.62 -5.45 -0.80
N TYR A 84 -1.45 -5.40 0.25
CA TYR A 84 -2.90 -5.24 0.15
C TYR A 84 -3.40 -4.05 0.98
N LEU A 85 -3.02 -3.99 2.26
CA LEU A 85 -3.59 -3.01 3.20
C LEU A 85 -3.30 -1.57 2.82
N GLY A 86 -2.08 -1.25 2.35
CA GLY A 86 -1.71 0.11 1.97
C GLY A 86 -2.53 0.62 0.78
N ALA A 87 -2.68 -0.20 -0.26
CA ALA A 87 -3.48 0.14 -1.43
C ALA A 87 -4.96 0.29 -1.05
N ARG A 88 -5.52 -0.67 -0.30
CA ARG A 88 -6.92 -0.63 0.12
C ARG A 88 -7.23 0.59 0.99
N ALA A 89 -6.41 0.89 1.99
CA ALA A 89 -6.61 2.04 2.87
C ALA A 89 -6.58 3.36 2.10
N ALA A 90 -5.62 3.56 1.20
CA ALA A 90 -5.52 4.78 0.41
C ALA A 90 -6.72 4.94 -0.56
N ILE A 91 -7.11 3.85 -1.23
CA ILE A 91 -8.23 3.85 -2.18
C ILE A 91 -9.55 4.13 -1.44
N GLU A 92 -9.84 3.42 -0.34
CA GLU A 92 -11.07 3.64 0.43
C GLU A 92 -11.14 5.04 1.04
N MET A 93 -10.00 5.61 1.45
CA MET A 93 -9.95 6.95 2.05
C MET A 93 -10.07 8.08 1.02
N LEU A 94 -9.46 7.95 -0.16
CA LEU A 94 -9.24 9.07 -1.08
C LEU A 94 -10.04 8.97 -2.39
N CYS A 95 -10.36 7.76 -2.86
CA CYS A 95 -10.96 7.59 -4.17
C CYS A 95 -12.46 7.87 -4.13
N LYS A 96 -12.93 8.64 -5.11
CA LYS A 96 -14.35 8.77 -5.38
C LYS A 96 -14.82 7.54 -6.16
N LYS A 97 -16.10 7.20 -6.02
CA LYS A 97 -16.73 6.22 -6.91
C LYS A 97 -16.58 6.70 -8.36
N ASP A 98 -16.37 5.73 -9.26
CA ASP A 98 -16.33 5.90 -10.72
C ASP A 98 -15.16 6.73 -11.29
N SER A 99 -14.05 6.88 -10.56
CA SER A 99 -12.84 7.56 -11.06
C SER A 99 -11.92 6.70 -11.95
N GLY A 100 -12.36 5.50 -12.32
CA GLY A 100 -11.57 4.50 -13.05
C GLY A 100 -12.24 3.13 -13.03
N PRO A 101 -11.52 2.05 -13.38
CA PRO A 101 -12.06 0.69 -13.27
C PRO A 101 -12.47 0.38 -11.83
N ALA A 102 -13.46 -0.49 -11.68
CA ALA A 102 -13.81 -1.04 -10.38
C ALA A 102 -12.61 -1.80 -9.79
N ILE A 103 -12.25 -1.49 -8.55
CA ILE A 103 -11.11 -2.11 -7.87
C ILE A 103 -11.58 -3.32 -7.08
N TYR A 104 -10.98 -4.47 -7.34
CA TYR A 104 -11.19 -5.70 -6.60
C TYR A 104 -9.88 -6.15 -5.94
N TYR A 105 -10.00 -7.04 -4.96
CA TYR A 105 -8.86 -7.61 -4.25
C TYR A 105 -8.94 -9.13 -4.29
N ALA A 106 -7.82 -9.81 -4.43
CA ALA A 106 -7.75 -11.27 -4.34
C ALA A 106 -6.43 -11.71 -3.70
N GLY A 107 -6.36 -12.97 -3.27
CA GLY A 107 -5.16 -13.51 -2.64
C GLY A 107 -4.85 -12.96 -1.25
N GLN A 108 -5.76 -12.18 -0.65
CA GLN A 108 -5.70 -11.75 0.75
C GLN A 108 -6.30 -12.79 1.73
N ASN A 109 -6.83 -13.89 1.20
CA ASN A 109 -7.36 -15.05 1.92
C ASN A 109 -7.35 -16.29 0.99
N ILE A 110 -7.71 -17.47 1.50
CA ILE A 110 -7.82 -18.74 0.75
C ILE A 110 -9.27 -19.26 0.64
N SER A 111 -10.27 -18.39 0.81
CA SER A 111 -11.67 -18.79 0.78
C SER A 111 -12.08 -19.13 -0.65
N GLY A 112 -12.33 -20.41 -0.93
CA GLY A 112 -12.82 -20.84 -2.24
C GLY A 112 -14.14 -20.15 -2.63
N THR A 113 -15.04 -19.97 -1.66
CA THR A 113 -16.31 -19.25 -1.86
C THR A 113 -16.07 -17.81 -2.31
N TYR A 114 -15.16 -17.09 -1.66
CA TYR A 114 -14.80 -15.73 -2.05
C TYR A 114 -14.28 -15.66 -3.48
N HIS A 115 -13.39 -16.59 -3.86
CA HIS A 115 -12.83 -16.61 -5.21
C HIS A 115 -13.88 -16.98 -6.26
N VAL A 116 -14.77 -17.94 -5.99
CA VAL A 116 -15.88 -18.27 -6.91
C VAL A 116 -16.81 -17.08 -7.11
N GLU A 117 -17.16 -16.37 -6.05
CA GLU A 117 -18.00 -15.16 -6.15
C GLU A 117 -17.29 -14.04 -6.90
N LEU A 118 -16.00 -13.81 -6.63
CA LEU A 118 -15.22 -12.83 -7.34
C LEU A 118 -15.12 -13.16 -8.84
N MET A 119 -14.83 -14.41 -9.20
CA MET A 119 -14.74 -14.82 -10.60
C MET A 119 -16.06 -14.60 -11.32
N LYS A 120 -17.20 -14.96 -10.70
CA LYS A 120 -18.53 -14.68 -11.26
C LYS A 120 -18.78 -13.20 -11.49
N GLU A 121 -18.40 -12.35 -10.53
CA GLU A 121 -18.52 -10.90 -10.69
C GLU A 121 -17.64 -10.40 -11.86
N LEU A 122 -16.52 -11.05 -12.15
CA LEU A 122 -15.58 -10.65 -13.20
C LEU A 122 -15.89 -11.21 -14.60
N GLU A 123 -16.80 -12.18 -14.76
CA GLU A 123 -17.03 -12.94 -16.01
C GLU A 123 -17.27 -12.05 -17.26
N ASP A 124 -18.04 -10.97 -17.14
CA ASP A 124 -18.40 -10.08 -18.25
C ASP A 124 -17.57 -8.77 -18.28
N LYS A 125 -16.40 -8.76 -17.62
CA LYS A 125 -15.57 -7.57 -17.45
C LYS A 125 -14.26 -7.68 -18.21
N ASP A 126 -13.76 -6.54 -18.69
CA ASP A 126 -12.39 -6.44 -19.15
C ASP A 126 -11.48 -6.31 -17.91
N ILE A 127 -10.58 -7.27 -17.70
CA ILE A 127 -9.82 -7.42 -16.45
C ILE A 127 -8.36 -7.01 -16.64
N CYS A 128 -7.82 -6.27 -15.68
CA CYS A 128 -6.37 -6.14 -15.49
C CYS A 128 -5.99 -6.68 -14.10
N LEU A 129 -4.97 -7.54 -14.06
CA LEU A 129 -4.43 -8.10 -12.82
C LEU A 129 -3.15 -7.36 -12.40
N CYS A 130 -3.05 -6.98 -11.13
CA CYS A 130 -1.84 -6.44 -10.51
C CYS A 130 -1.41 -7.36 -9.36
N VAL A 131 -0.40 -8.20 -9.63
CA VAL A 131 0.10 -9.20 -8.67
C VAL A 131 1.28 -8.61 -7.90
N ILE A 132 1.18 -8.57 -6.57
CA ILE A 132 2.18 -7.94 -5.70
C ILE A 132 2.63 -8.93 -4.62
N SER A 133 3.77 -9.59 -4.85
CA SER A 133 4.46 -10.41 -3.84
C SER A 133 5.97 -10.18 -3.95
N LYS A 134 6.61 -9.83 -2.83
CA LYS A 134 8.06 -9.65 -2.78
C LYS A 134 8.80 -10.96 -3.07
N SER A 135 8.34 -12.09 -2.53
CA SER A 135 9.00 -13.39 -2.73
C SER A 135 8.54 -14.10 -4.00
N GLY A 136 7.38 -13.72 -4.55
CA GLY A 136 6.73 -14.46 -5.65
C GLY A 136 6.17 -15.83 -5.23
N THR A 137 6.34 -16.22 -3.97
CA THR A 137 6.01 -17.55 -3.43
C THR A 137 4.98 -17.50 -2.30
N THR A 138 4.41 -16.31 -2.03
CA THR A 138 3.33 -16.17 -1.04
C THR A 138 2.13 -17.00 -1.50
N THR A 139 1.67 -17.91 -0.64
CA THR A 139 0.69 -18.96 -0.99
C THR A 139 -0.63 -18.40 -1.48
N GLU A 140 -1.23 -17.47 -0.72
CA GLU A 140 -2.56 -16.95 -1.00
C GLU A 140 -2.60 -16.13 -2.31
N PRO A 141 -1.66 -15.19 -2.57
CA PRO A 141 -1.54 -14.52 -3.86
C PRO A 141 -1.22 -15.47 -5.02
N GLY A 142 -0.40 -16.50 -4.78
CA GLY A 142 -0.05 -17.49 -5.81
C GLY A 142 -1.25 -18.31 -6.28
N ILE A 143 -2.08 -18.78 -5.34
CA ILE A 143 -3.33 -19.49 -5.63
C ILE A 143 -4.30 -18.57 -6.38
N ALA A 144 -4.54 -17.36 -5.88
CA ALA A 144 -5.45 -16.42 -6.51
C ALA A 144 -5.01 -16.02 -7.94
N PHE A 145 -3.70 -15.83 -8.14
CA PHE A 145 -3.16 -15.56 -9.47
C PHE A 145 -3.38 -16.75 -10.42
N ALA A 146 -3.13 -17.98 -9.97
CA ALA A 146 -3.37 -19.17 -10.80
C ALA A 146 -4.85 -19.25 -11.23
N LEU A 147 -5.79 -19.03 -10.31
CA LEU A 147 -7.22 -19.05 -10.60
C LEU A 147 -7.64 -17.95 -11.59
N LEU A 148 -7.19 -16.71 -11.37
CA LEU A 148 -7.62 -15.56 -12.17
C LEU A 148 -6.90 -15.46 -13.51
N LYS A 149 -5.70 -16.04 -13.63
CA LYS A 149 -4.96 -16.07 -14.90
C LYS A 149 -5.71 -16.87 -15.96
N ASP A 150 -6.41 -17.93 -15.57
CA ASP A 150 -7.17 -18.78 -16.50
C ASP A 150 -8.41 -18.07 -17.07
N MET A 151 -8.80 -16.92 -16.51
CA MET A 151 -9.90 -16.08 -17.01
C MET A 151 -9.45 -15.02 -18.03
N LEU A 152 -8.15 -14.79 -18.20
CA LEU A 152 -7.57 -13.82 -19.14
C LEU A 152 -7.29 -14.44 -20.50
#